data_AF-A0A9N9H1B4-F1
#
_entry.id   AF-A0A9N9H1B4-F1
#
_cell.length_a   1.000
_cell.length_b   1.000
_cell.length_c   1.000
_cell.angle_alpha   90.00
_cell.angle_beta   90.00
_cell.angle_gamma   90.00
#
_symmetry.space_group_name_H-M   'P 1'
#
loop_
_entity.id
_entity.type
_entity.pdbx_description
1 polymer ?
#
loop_
_entity_poly.entity_id
_entity_poly.type
_entity_poly.pdbx_seq_one_letter_code
_entity_poly.pdbx_strand_id
1 'polypeptide(L)'
;MRSPILYFTLTFLFASAMFSNAAYNITTPGTGVIWHAFDAVQVLWTGTDEPNVDVRLVSGPAENLTQFTVLCTDVPSSVGLCNYTVDENIPSGINYAVTVGKLPENYAFSSYFSIQTKDPLPANTGCPNFGGYNCTQTFPCCSASGYCGATEGHCGTGCVPQFSFNGICGIPTPPAPPTTK
;
A
#
# COMPACT_ATOMS: atom_id res chain seq x y z
N MET A 1 66.70 -16.10 -16.58
CA MET A 1 65.39 -16.56 -17.09
C MET A 1 64.42 -16.65 -15.91
N ARG A 2 63.16 -16.24 -16.12
CA ARG A 2 62.00 -16.18 -15.21
C ARG A 2 61.87 -14.92 -14.35
N SER A 3 60.91 -14.09 -14.75
CA SER A 3 60.12 -13.25 -13.85
C SER A 3 58.64 -13.46 -14.21
N PRO A 4 57.73 -13.76 -13.26
CA PRO A 4 56.33 -13.97 -13.55
C PRO A 4 55.55 -12.65 -13.49
N ILE A 5 54.80 -12.34 -14.54
CA ILE A 5 53.88 -11.20 -14.59
C ILE A 5 52.58 -11.63 -13.93
N LEU A 6 52.28 -11.03 -12.79
CA LEU A 6 51.07 -11.21 -12.01
C LEU A 6 49.93 -10.40 -12.65
N TYR A 7 48.96 -11.07 -13.29
CA TYR A 7 47.76 -10.42 -13.82
C TYR A 7 46.75 -10.17 -12.70
N PHE A 8 46.57 -8.91 -12.33
CA PHE A 8 45.53 -8.47 -11.40
C PHE A 8 44.28 -8.12 -12.20
N THR A 9 43.35 -9.06 -12.34
CA THR A 9 42.05 -8.82 -12.98
C THR A 9 41.15 -8.07 -12.00
N LEU A 10 40.99 -6.76 -12.22
CA LEU A 10 40.06 -5.90 -11.50
C LEU A 10 38.63 -6.20 -11.96
N THR A 11 37.89 -7.02 -11.20
CA THR A 11 36.46 -7.26 -11.41
C THR A 11 35.66 -6.05 -10.95
N PHE A 12 35.13 -5.28 -11.91
CA PHE A 12 34.14 -4.23 -11.68
C PHE A 12 32.79 -4.89 -11.29
N LEU A 13 32.43 -4.82 -10.01
CA LEU A 13 31.09 -5.16 -9.53
C LEU A 13 30.13 -4.04 -9.97
N PHE A 14 29.40 -4.26 -11.06
CA PHE A 14 28.26 -3.43 -11.45
C PHE A 14 27.11 -3.68 -10.45
N ALA A 15 26.92 -2.78 -9.50
CA ALA A 15 25.73 -2.76 -8.64
C ALA A 15 24.57 -2.16 -9.44
N SER A 16 23.73 -3.02 -10.03
CA SER A 16 22.45 -2.59 -10.60
C SER A 16 21.48 -2.24 -9.48
N ALA A 17 21.11 -0.97 -9.37
CA ALA A 17 20.01 -0.54 -8.52
C ALA A 17 18.69 -1.11 -9.09
N MET A 18 18.11 -2.09 -8.40
CA MET A 18 16.79 -2.61 -8.69
C MET A 18 15.77 -1.56 -8.20
N PHE A 19 15.25 -0.74 -9.11
CA PHE A 19 14.10 0.11 -8.80
C PHE A 19 12.86 -0.79 -8.81
N SER A 20 12.35 -1.12 -7.62
CA SER A 20 11.10 -1.89 -7.48
C SER A 20 9.93 -0.98 -7.81
N ASN A 21 9.38 -1.11 -9.01
CA ASN A 21 8.06 -0.59 -9.31
C ASN A 21 7.03 -1.57 -8.74
N ALA A 22 5.95 -1.07 -8.15
CA ALA A 22 4.85 -1.95 -7.76
C ALA A 22 4.29 -2.63 -9.03
N ALA A 23 4.21 -3.97 -9.00
CA ALA A 23 3.74 -4.78 -10.12
C ALA A 23 2.29 -4.44 -10.52
N TYR A 24 1.48 -3.99 -9.57
CA TYR A 24 0.12 -3.56 -9.85
C TYR A 24 -0.19 -2.22 -9.21
N ASN A 25 -1.14 -1.50 -9.81
CA ASN A 25 -1.74 -0.30 -9.24
C ASN A 25 -3.25 -0.48 -9.18
N ILE A 26 -3.80 -0.47 -7.96
CA ILE A 26 -5.22 -0.70 -7.69
C ILE A 26 -5.94 0.65 -7.71
N THR A 27 -6.88 0.80 -8.63
CA THR A 27 -7.63 2.06 -8.84
C THR A 27 -8.96 2.08 -8.12
N THR A 28 -9.51 0.91 -7.75
CA THR A 28 -10.71 0.78 -6.93
C THR A 28 -10.66 -0.54 -6.17
N PRO A 29 -11.05 -0.60 -4.89
CA PRO A 29 -11.48 0.50 -4.03
C PRO A 29 -10.33 1.45 -3.69
N GLY A 30 -10.70 2.67 -3.27
CA GLY A 30 -9.77 3.69 -2.83
C GLY A 30 -10.31 4.39 -1.60
N THR A 31 -9.61 5.43 -1.17
CA THR A 31 -9.99 6.22 0.00
C THR A 31 -11.40 6.80 -0.12
N GLY A 32 -12.16 6.70 0.98
CA GLY A 32 -13.53 7.21 1.07
C GLY A 32 -14.59 6.29 0.47
N VAL A 33 -14.20 5.20 -0.22
CA VAL A 33 -15.15 4.19 -0.67
C VAL A 33 -15.73 3.45 0.54
N ILE A 34 -17.05 3.27 0.52
CA ILE A 34 -17.78 2.43 1.48
C ILE A 34 -18.47 1.32 0.69
N TRP A 35 -18.19 0.08 1.05
CA TRP A 35 -18.92 -1.09 0.54
C TRP A 35 -20.01 -1.49 1.53
N HIS A 36 -21.21 -1.73 1.05
CA HIS A 36 -22.32 -2.23 1.85
C HIS A 36 -22.58 -3.71 1.61
N ALA A 37 -23.21 -4.38 2.58
CA ALA A 37 -23.61 -5.78 2.43
C ALA A 37 -24.44 -5.99 1.15
N PHE A 38 -24.13 -7.06 0.41
CA PHE A 38 -24.74 -7.45 -0.86
C PHE A 38 -24.49 -6.50 -2.05
N ASP A 39 -23.69 -5.45 -1.88
CA ASP A 39 -23.27 -4.64 -3.02
C ASP A 39 -22.50 -5.49 -4.04
N ALA A 40 -22.81 -5.30 -5.32
CA ALA A 40 -21.98 -5.80 -6.42
C ALA A 40 -20.88 -4.77 -6.69
N VAL A 41 -19.66 -5.08 -6.27
CA VAL A 41 -18.50 -4.18 -6.33
C VAL A 41 -17.45 -4.70 -7.30
N GLN A 42 -16.57 -3.79 -7.73
CA GLN A 42 -15.44 -4.11 -8.59
C GLN A 42 -14.14 -3.71 -7.91
N VAL A 43 -13.18 -4.63 -7.90
CA VAL A 43 -11.77 -4.31 -7.68
C VAL A 43 -11.14 -4.12 -9.04
N LEU A 44 -10.56 -2.94 -9.28
CA LEU A 44 -9.95 -2.57 -10.55
C LEU A 44 -8.45 -2.35 -10.37
N TRP A 45 -7.65 -2.85 -11.31
CA TRP A 45 -6.21 -2.66 -11.29
C TRP A 45 -5.62 -2.47 -12.69
N THR A 46 -4.38 -1.99 -12.72
CA THR A 46 -3.49 -1.99 -13.87
C THR A 46 -2.20 -2.73 -13.50
N GLY A 47 -1.52 -3.31 -14.50
CA GLY A 47 -0.34 -4.16 -14.31
C GLY A 47 -0.57 -5.57 -14.84
N THR A 48 0.48 -6.19 -15.39
CA THR A 48 0.40 -7.50 -16.06
C THR A 48 1.65 -8.34 -15.80
N ASP A 49 2.33 -8.11 -14.69
CA ASP A 49 3.62 -8.72 -14.37
C ASP A 49 3.51 -10.25 -14.13
N GLU A 50 2.33 -10.73 -13.76
CA GLU A 50 2.01 -12.16 -13.65
C GLU A 50 0.88 -12.53 -14.61
N PRO A 51 0.80 -13.79 -15.11
CA PRO A 51 -0.28 -14.20 -16.02
C PRO A 51 -1.66 -14.19 -15.35
N ASN A 52 -1.71 -14.58 -14.09
CA ASN A 52 -2.91 -14.61 -13.26
C ASN A 52 -2.60 -14.00 -11.89
N VAL A 53 -3.61 -13.40 -11.28
CA VAL A 53 -3.57 -12.81 -9.95
C VAL A 53 -4.68 -13.38 -9.08
N ASP A 54 -4.48 -13.32 -7.78
CA ASP A 54 -5.58 -13.46 -6.84
C ASP A 54 -5.87 -12.07 -6.24
N VAL A 55 -7.14 -11.83 -5.94
CA VAL A 55 -7.61 -10.61 -5.29
C VAL A 55 -8.09 -10.98 -3.89
N ARG A 56 -7.51 -10.36 -2.87
CA ARG A 56 -7.81 -10.69 -1.47
C ARG A 56 -8.29 -9.46 -0.73
N LEU A 57 -9.25 -9.64 0.16
CA LEU A 57 -9.58 -8.66 1.18
C LEU A 57 -8.64 -8.87 2.36
N VAL A 58 -7.99 -7.79 2.77
CA VAL A 58 -7.11 -7.75 3.93
C VAL A 58 -7.60 -6.71 4.92
N SER A 59 -7.22 -6.86 6.19
CA SER A 59 -7.57 -5.90 7.23
C SER A 59 -6.50 -5.82 8.32
N GLY A 60 -6.43 -4.68 8.99
CA GLY A 60 -5.50 -4.44 10.09
C GLY A 60 -4.61 -3.21 9.87
N PRO A 61 -3.57 -3.03 10.69
CA PRO A 61 -2.61 -1.94 10.53
C PRO A 61 -1.70 -2.19 9.32
N ALA A 62 -1.14 -1.12 8.73
CA ALA A 62 -0.38 -1.21 7.49
C ALA A 62 0.86 -2.12 7.58
N GLU A 63 1.44 -2.23 8.77
CA GLU A 63 2.61 -3.06 9.05
C GLU A 63 2.27 -4.53 9.31
N ASN A 64 0.99 -4.86 9.49
CA ASN A 64 0.52 -6.21 9.79
C ASN A 64 -0.89 -6.44 9.23
N LEU A 65 -1.05 -6.21 7.93
CA LEU A 65 -2.28 -6.53 7.21
C LEU A 65 -2.46 -8.05 7.16
N THR A 66 -3.61 -8.50 7.63
CA THR A 66 -3.95 -9.92 7.65
C THR A 66 -4.99 -10.22 6.58
N GLN A 67 -4.86 -11.36 5.90
CA GLN A 67 -5.87 -11.80 4.94
C GLN A 67 -7.17 -12.14 5.66
N PHE A 68 -8.25 -11.50 5.25
CA PHE A 68 -9.59 -11.78 5.73
C PHE A 68 -10.25 -12.87 4.86
N THR A 69 -10.34 -12.63 3.55
CA THR A 69 -10.90 -13.60 2.60
C THR A 69 -10.34 -13.40 1.19
N VAL A 70 -10.51 -14.39 0.32
CA VAL A 70 -10.18 -14.30 -1.11
C VAL A 70 -11.44 -13.86 -1.85
N LEU A 71 -11.34 -12.78 -2.63
CA LEU A 71 -12.44 -12.22 -3.42
C LEU A 71 -12.53 -12.89 -4.79
N CYS A 72 -11.39 -12.98 -5.48
CA CYS A 72 -11.25 -13.70 -6.73
C CYS A 72 -9.93 -14.48 -6.72
N THR A 73 -9.93 -15.65 -7.35
CA THR A 73 -8.75 -16.50 -7.49
C THR A 73 -8.46 -16.74 -8.96
N ASP A 74 -7.18 -16.78 -9.30
CA ASP A 74 -6.66 -17.16 -10.62
C ASP A 74 -7.21 -16.32 -11.79
N VAL A 75 -7.44 -15.03 -11.55
CA VAL A 75 -7.96 -14.10 -12.57
C VAL A 75 -6.83 -13.71 -13.52
N PRO A 76 -6.98 -13.78 -14.85
CA PRO A 76 -5.95 -13.30 -15.75
C PRO A 76 -5.68 -11.81 -15.52
N SER A 77 -4.42 -11.44 -15.32
CA SER A 77 -4.04 -10.07 -14.93
C SER A 77 -4.45 -9.03 -15.97
N SER A 78 -4.49 -9.42 -17.25
CA SER A 78 -4.89 -8.60 -18.39
C SER A 78 -6.36 -8.18 -18.38
N VAL A 79 -7.21 -8.83 -17.58
CA VAL A 79 -8.62 -8.43 -17.42
C VAL A 79 -8.74 -7.14 -16.62
N GLY A 80 -7.86 -6.92 -15.63
CA GLY A 80 -7.84 -5.69 -14.84
C GLY A 80 -9.02 -5.49 -13.89
N LEU A 81 -9.87 -6.51 -13.69
CA LEU A 81 -11.02 -6.43 -12.80
C LEU A 81 -11.38 -7.76 -12.11
N CYS A 82 -11.92 -7.64 -10.89
CA CYS A 82 -12.54 -8.70 -10.11
C CYS A 82 -13.90 -8.21 -9.64
N ASN A 83 -14.97 -8.93 -10.01
CA ASN A 83 -16.32 -8.65 -9.53
C ASN A 83 -16.57 -9.45 -8.25
N TYR A 84 -17.14 -8.80 -7.24
CA TYR A 84 -17.43 -9.44 -5.96
C TYR A 84 -18.77 -8.95 -5.40
N THR A 85 -19.48 -9.82 -4.71
CA THR A 85 -20.67 -9.46 -3.94
C THR A 85 -20.30 -9.45 -2.47
N VAL A 86 -20.47 -8.31 -1.80
CA VAL A 86 -20.04 -8.12 -0.41
C VAL A 86 -20.81 -9.04 0.53
N ASP A 87 -20.09 -9.92 1.22
CA ASP A 87 -20.68 -10.83 2.21
C ASP A 87 -21.18 -10.05 3.44
N GLU A 88 -22.44 -10.29 3.84
CA GLU A 88 -23.07 -9.66 5.01
C GLU A 88 -22.39 -10.00 6.35
N ASN A 89 -21.55 -11.02 6.38
CA ASN A 89 -20.83 -11.48 7.56
C ASN A 89 -19.45 -10.81 7.71
N ILE A 90 -19.02 -9.99 6.74
CA ILE A 90 -17.85 -9.13 6.91
C ILE A 90 -18.18 -8.09 7.99
N PRO A 91 -17.41 -7.98 9.09
CA PRO A 91 -17.65 -6.98 10.11
C PRO A 91 -17.59 -5.56 9.55
N SER A 92 -18.33 -4.64 10.16
CA SER A 92 -18.21 -3.23 9.77
C SER A 92 -16.89 -2.65 10.28
N GLY A 93 -16.17 -1.93 9.42
CA GLY A 93 -14.82 -1.45 9.72
C GLY A 93 -14.31 -0.45 8.69
N ILE A 94 -13.27 0.29 9.08
CA ILE A 94 -12.64 1.36 8.27
C ILE A 94 -11.20 1.01 7.85
N ASN A 95 -10.72 -0.18 8.22
CA ASN A 95 -9.34 -0.64 8.10
C ASN A 95 -9.19 -1.78 7.09
N TYR A 96 -10.03 -1.78 6.05
CA TYR A 96 -9.95 -2.74 4.96
C TYR A 96 -9.08 -2.22 3.83
N ALA A 97 -8.33 -3.10 3.21
CA ALA A 97 -7.67 -2.87 1.94
C ALA A 97 -7.84 -4.13 1.07
N VAL A 98 -7.58 -4.01 -0.22
CA VAL A 98 -7.46 -5.18 -1.09
C VAL A 98 -6.03 -5.37 -1.53
N THR A 99 -5.65 -6.63 -1.75
CA THR A 99 -4.40 -6.96 -2.42
C THR A 99 -4.65 -7.61 -3.76
N VAL A 100 -3.76 -7.31 -4.71
CA VAL A 100 -3.71 -7.91 -6.04
C VAL A 100 -2.32 -8.48 -6.27
N GLY A 101 -2.26 -9.75 -6.66
CA GLY A 101 -1.02 -10.45 -7.02
C GLY A 101 -1.10 -11.95 -6.71
N LYS A 102 -0.25 -12.74 -7.36
CA LYS A 102 -0.12 -14.18 -7.09
C LYS A 102 1.00 -14.46 -6.09
N LEU A 103 2.16 -13.86 -6.33
CA LEU A 103 3.34 -14.00 -5.50
C LEU A 103 3.46 -12.82 -4.53
N PRO A 104 3.85 -13.05 -3.26
CA PRO A 104 3.93 -11.99 -2.25
C PRO A 104 4.79 -10.78 -2.64
N GLU A 105 5.88 -11.00 -3.37
CA GLU A 105 6.77 -9.96 -3.88
C GLU A 105 6.11 -9.02 -4.89
N ASN A 106 5.02 -9.46 -5.53
CA ASN A 106 4.26 -8.70 -6.52
C ASN A 106 2.97 -8.12 -5.94
N TYR A 107 2.72 -8.26 -4.64
CA TYR A 107 1.49 -7.74 -4.04
C TYR A 107 1.43 -6.22 -4.14
N ALA A 108 0.38 -5.74 -4.76
CA ALA A 108 -0.07 -4.37 -4.60
C ALA A 108 -1.17 -4.29 -3.56
N PHE A 109 -1.28 -3.13 -2.91
CA PHE A 109 -2.29 -2.85 -1.89
C PHE A 109 -3.07 -1.61 -2.30
N SER A 110 -4.39 -1.64 -2.10
CA SER A 110 -5.21 -0.43 -2.26
C SER A 110 -4.96 0.53 -1.10
N SER A 111 -5.47 1.75 -1.24
CA SER A 111 -5.73 2.58 -0.06
C SER A 111 -6.74 1.90 0.86
N TYR A 112 -6.75 2.32 2.14
CA TYR A 112 -7.80 1.90 3.05
C TYR A 112 -9.17 2.38 2.58
N PHE A 113 -10.17 1.53 2.75
CA PHE A 113 -11.56 1.81 2.51
C PHE A 113 -12.42 1.19 3.63
N SER A 114 -13.71 1.52 3.62
CA SER A 114 -14.64 1.08 4.65
C SER A 114 -15.59 0.01 4.13
N ILE A 115 -15.99 -0.88 5.01
CA ILE A 115 -17.09 -1.82 4.76
C ILE A 115 -18.12 -1.60 5.87
N GLN A 116 -19.38 -1.37 5.51
CA GLN A 116 -20.49 -1.20 6.43
C GLN A 116 -21.58 -2.23 6.12
N THR A 117 -21.69 -3.25 6.96
CA THR A 117 -22.67 -4.33 6.84
C THR A 117 -23.79 -4.16 7.87
N LYS A 118 -23.78 -4.94 8.95
CA LYS A 118 -24.82 -4.96 10.00
C LYS A 118 -24.69 -3.82 10.98
N ASP A 119 -23.45 -3.43 11.30
CA ASP A 119 -23.15 -2.45 12.34
C ASP A 119 -22.79 -1.07 11.75
N PRO A 120 -22.94 0.03 12.51
CA PRO A 120 -22.38 1.31 12.13
C PRO A 120 -20.86 1.24 11.97
N LEU A 121 -20.29 2.09 11.10
CA LEU A 121 -18.84 2.23 11.04
C LEU A 121 -18.28 2.73 12.38
N PRO A 122 -17.15 2.18 12.84
CA PRO A 122 -16.47 2.72 14.02
C PRO A 122 -16.02 4.17 13.76
N ALA A 123 -15.97 4.96 14.82
CA ALA A 123 -15.42 6.31 14.73
C ALA A 123 -13.95 6.26 14.28
N ASN A 124 -13.57 7.17 13.39
CA ASN A 124 -12.18 7.31 12.99
C ASN A 124 -11.42 8.10 14.06
N THR A 125 -10.52 7.42 14.77
CA THR A 125 -9.69 8.01 15.85
C THR A 125 -8.23 8.22 15.43
N GLY A 126 -7.92 8.06 14.14
CA GLY A 126 -6.55 8.14 13.62
C GLY A 126 -6.43 9.06 12.42
N CYS A 127 -5.32 8.89 11.67
CA CYS A 127 -5.12 9.65 10.44
C CYS A 127 -6.21 9.24 9.43
N PRO A 128 -7.03 10.17 8.91
CA PRO A 128 -8.33 9.83 8.29
C PRO A 128 -8.31 8.74 7.21
N ASN A 129 -7.28 8.72 6.38
CA ASN A 129 -7.15 7.80 5.24
C ASN A 129 -6.14 6.67 5.52
N PHE A 130 -5.89 6.39 6.79
CA PHE A 130 -4.95 5.39 7.28
C PHE A 130 -5.61 4.33 8.17
N GLY A 131 -6.82 3.92 7.82
CA GLY A 131 -7.51 2.81 8.47
C GLY A 131 -7.90 3.07 9.93
N GLY A 132 -8.00 4.34 10.34
CA GLY A 132 -8.23 4.70 11.74
C GLY A 132 -7.00 4.58 12.65
N TYR A 133 -5.83 4.30 12.10
CA TYR A 133 -4.57 4.22 12.84
C TYR A 133 -3.85 5.57 12.87
N ASN A 134 -3.12 5.80 13.95
CA ASN A 134 -2.10 6.85 13.98
C ASN A 134 -0.90 6.43 13.14
N CYS A 135 -0.16 7.44 12.70
CA CYS A 135 1.08 7.25 11.98
C CYS A 135 2.15 6.58 12.83
N THR A 136 2.97 5.73 12.19
CA THR A 136 4.04 4.98 12.83
C THR A 136 5.38 5.69 12.64
N GLN A 137 6.44 5.21 13.31
CA GLN A 137 7.77 5.79 13.17
C GLN A 137 8.26 5.81 11.71
N THR A 138 7.89 4.80 10.91
CA THR A 138 8.28 4.67 9.50
C THR A 138 7.63 5.73 8.62
N PHE A 139 6.40 6.12 8.94
CA PHE A 139 5.60 7.10 8.19
C PHE A 139 5.08 8.17 9.17
N PRO A 140 5.95 9.01 9.75
CA PRO A 140 5.67 9.68 11.01
C PRO A 140 4.62 10.79 10.94
N CYS A 141 4.32 11.34 9.78
CA CYS A 141 3.50 12.54 9.65
C CYS A 141 2.13 12.21 9.05
N CYS A 142 1.06 12.61 9.74
CA CYS A 142 -0.29 12.62 9.18
C CYS A 142 -0.46 13.89 8.36
N SER A 143 -0.50 13.76 7.04
CA SER A 143 -0.65 14.87 6.11
C SER A 143 -2.00 15.57 6.22
N ALA A 144 -2.10 16.77 5.63
CA ALA A 144 -3.37 17.48 5.46
C ALA A 144 -4.41 16.65 4.68
N SER A 145 -3.93 15.80 3.77
CA SER A 145 -4.73 14.86 3.00
C SER A 145 -5.08 13.58 3.77
N GLY A 146 -4.72 13.47 5.06
CA GLY A 146 -5.10 12.35 5.93
C GLY A 146 -4.32 11.05 5.70
N TYR A 147 -3.17 11.10 5.01
CA TYR A 147 -2.27 9.95 4.83
C TYR A 147 -1.01 10.08 5.67
N CYS A 148 -0.52 8.95 6.18
CA CYS A 148 0.77 8.86 6.83
C CYS A 148 1.92 8.82 5.82
N GLY A 149 2.97 9.60 6.06
CA GLY A 149 4.18 9.59 5.25
C GLY A 149 5.34 10.32 5.91
N ALA A 150 6.50 10.34 5.22
CA ALA A 150 7.74 10.93 5.73
C ALA A 150 8.26 12.12 4.89
N THR A 151 7.59 12.46 3.79
CA THR A 151 8.04 13.53 2.88
C THR A 151 7.60 14.90 3.36
N GLU A 152 8.19 15.97 2.83
CA GLU A 152 7.77 17.35 3.12
C GLU A 152 6.27 17.56 2.83
N GLY A 153 5.73 16.95 1.76
CA GLY A 153 4.31 17.02 1.46
C GLY A 153 3.41 16.40 2.55
N HIS A 154 3.95 15.47 3.35
CA HIS A 154 3.23 14.87 4.48
C HIS A 154 3.47 15.62 5.79
N CYS A 155 4.72 16.00 6.03
CA CYS A 155 5.15 16.61 7.29
C CYS A 155 5.00 18.12 7.34
N GLY A 156 4.82 18.77 6.20
CA GLY A 156 4.79 20.23 6.09
C GLY A 156 3.45 20.83 6.46
N THR A 157 3.02 21.83 5.67
CA THR A 157 1.82 22.61 5.94
C THR A 157 0.57 21.73 6.03
N GLY A 158 -0.19 21.90 7.11
CA GLY A 158 -1.43 21.15 7.35
C GLY A 158 -1.22 19.73 7.87
N CYS A 159 0.03 19.33 8.19
CA CYS A 159 0.29 18.14 8.99
C CYS A 159 -0.49 18.20 10.31
N VAL A 160 -1.03 17.06 10.74
CA VAL A 160 -1.93 16.94 11.88
C VAL A 160 -1.19 16.25 13.03
N PRO A 161 -0.65 16.99 14.03
CA PRO A 161 0.20 16.41 15.07
C PRO A 161 -0.51 15.33 15.90
N GLN A 162 -1.82 15.49 16.15
CA GLN A 162 -2.59 14.58 17.00
C GLN A 162 -2.59 13.13 16.51
N PHE A 163 -2.44 12.92 15.20
CA PHE A 163 -2.41 11.59 14.56
C PHE A 163 -1.02 11.22 14.03
N SER A 164 -0.03 12.10 14.22
CA SER A 164 1.36 11.91 13.81
C SER A 164 2.13 11.17 14.91
N PHE A 165 3.13 10.39 14.52
CA PHE A 165 4.00 9.68 15.45
C PHE A 165 4.68 10.69 16.37
N ASN A 166 4.43 10.62 17.69
CA ASN A 166 4.94 11.56 18.68
C ASN A 166 4.72 13.06 18.34
N GLY A 167 3.64 13.38 17.63
CA GLY A 167 3.33 14.77 17.27
C GLY A 167 4.23 15.37 16.20
N ILE A 168 4.99 14.55 15.47
CA ILE A 168 5.94 15.02 14.46
C ILE A 168 5.20 15.72 13.30
N CYS A 169 5.47 17.01 13.15
CA CYS A 169 5.13 17.86 12.02
C CYS A 169 6.21 18.95 11.88
N GLY A 170 6.32 19.58 10.71
CA GLY A 170 7.24 20.69 10.46
C GLY A 170 8.71 20.28 10.31
N ILE A 171 9.00 19.02 10.02
CA ILE A 171 10.38 18.58 9.76
C ILE A 171 10.83 19.07 8.38
N PRO A 172 11.90 19.90 8.27
CA PRO A 172 12.60 20.07 7.01
C PRO A 172 13.31 18.75 6.68
N THR A 173 13.09 18.21 5.49
CA THR A 173 13.60 16.90 5.08
C THR A 173 15.14 16.81 5.15
N PRO A 174 15.71 15.65 5.52
CA PRO A 174 17.00 15.22 4.97
C PRO A 174 16.90 15.22 3.44
N PRO A 175 17.92 15.67 2.70
CA PRO A 175 17.82 15.86 1.25
C PRO A 175 17.35 14.59 0.54
N ALA A 176 16.38 14.76 -0.36
CA ALA A 176 15.91 13.69 -1.23
C ALA A 176 17.10 13.03 -1.95
N PRO A 177 17.12 11.70 -2.13
CA PRO A 177 18.07 11.07 -3.03
C PRO A 177 17.98 11.74 -4.41
N PRO A 178 19.09 12.12 -5.04
CA PRO A 178 19.07 12.91 -6.26
C PRO A 178 18.31 12.16 -7.36
N THR A 179 17.27 12.80 -7.91
CA THR A 179 16.53 12.32 -9.07
C THR A 179 17.34 12.62 -10.32
N THR A 180 18.06 11.62 -10.84
CA THR A 180 18.68 11.70 -12.18
C THR A 180 17.60 11.53 -13.25
N LYS A 181 17.38 12.61 -14.01
CA LYS A 181 16.56 12.66 -15.23
C LYS A 181 17.34 12.10 -16.43
#